data_AF-A0A3M1Y1I6-F1
#
_entry.id   AF-A0A3M1Y1I6-F1
#
_cell.length_a   1.000
_cell.length_b   1.000
_cell.length_c   1.000
_cell.angle_alpha   90.00
_cell.angle_beta   90.00
_cell.angle_gamma   90.00
#
_symmetry.space_group_name_H-M   'P 1'
#
loop_
_entity.id
_entity.type
_entity.pdbx_description
1 polymer ?
#
loop_
_entity_poly.entity_id
_entity_poly.type
_entity_poly.pdbx_seq_one_letter_code
_entity_poly.pdbx_strand_id
1 'polypeptide(L)'
;MRPAILLLLLPFWLACQSGLEFQTDSLILRLDEKGHLAALEDPRSGRNLLAPDTLAPLLSLRYAGEDLYPEAVQWVADRGELTLTYPGARTATLSLQLYPSHLRLEVQAVSDTAGLDLAIWGPFPTSLADTIGETVGVVRDTSYALGLQSLQPKTLGGYPWQENDCMPQVDIFEADNPNDLSEEGKRYVLY
;
A
#
# COMPACT_ATOMS: atom_id res chain seq x y z
N MET A 1 -26.37 -41.54 44.03
CA MET A 1 -25.54 -40.32 43.96
C MET A 1 -25.45 -39.94 42.49
N ARG A 2 -26.04 -38.81 42.08
CA ARG A 2 -26.09 -38.37 40.67
C ARG A 2 -24.84 -37.55 40.35
N PRO A 3 -24.12 -37.79 39.25
CA PRO A 3 -23.00 -36.93 38.87
C PRO A 3 -23.55 -35.59 38.36
N ALA A 4 -23.11 -34.49 38.98
CA ALA A 4 -23.36 -33.15 38.50
C ALA A 4 -22.43 -32.88 37.30
N ILE A 5 -23.00 -32.61 36.14
CA ILE A 5 -22.26 -32.15 34.96
C ILE A 5 -22.04 -30.65 35.13
N LEU A 6 -20.78 -30.26 35.33
CA LEU A 6 -20.34 -28.86 35.37
C LEU A 6 -20.14 -28.40 33.91
N LEU A 7 -21.11 -27.66 33.36
CA LEU A 7 -20.99 -27.04 32.05
C LEU A 7 -20.12 -25.78 32.18
N LEU A 8 -18.84 -25.90 31.81
CA LEU A 8 -17.91 -24.78 31.82
C LEU A 8 -18.17 -23.91 30.58
N LEU A 9 -18.92 -22.83 30.74
CA LEU A 9 -19.07 -21.79 29.73
C LEU A 9 -17.73 -21.03 29.61
N LEU A 10 -16.92 -21.40 28.62
CA LEU A 10 -15.72 -20.65 28.23
C LEU A 10 -16.11 -19.22 27.86
N PRO A 11 -15.49 -18.18 28.45
CA PRO A 11 -15.73 -16.81 28.02
C PRO A 11 -15.20 -16.67 26.59
N PHE A 12 -16.11 -16.36 25.67
CA PHE A 12 -15.78 -15.95 24.31
C PHE A 12 -14.96 -14.67 24.45
N TRP A 13 -13.63 -14.79 24.38
CA TRP A 13 -12.75 -13.63 24.27
C TRP A 13 -13.19 -12.90 23.00
N LEU A 14 -13.83 -11.73 23.16
CA LEU A 14 -13.92 -10.79 22.06
C LEU A 14 -12.47 -10.46 21.71
N ALA A 15 -12.00 -11.00 20.59
CA ALA A 15 -10.83 -10.45 19.93
C ALA A 15 -11.18 -8.98 19.64
N CYS A 16 -10.64 -8.07 20.44
CA CYS A 16 -10.55 -6.68 20.06
C CYS A 16 -9.77 -6.70 18.75
N GLN A 17 -10.41 -6.45 17.62
CA GLN A 17 -9.66 -6.19 16.39
C GLN A 17 -8.97 -4.86 16.62
N SER A 18 -7.72 -4.94 17.08
CA SER A 18 -6.85 -3.78 17.16
C SER A 18 -6.37 -3.47 15.75
N GLY A 19 -6.58 -2.23 15.35
CA GLY A 19 -6.33 -1.78 13.99
C GLY A 19 -7.19 -0.60 13.60
N LEU A 20 -6.91 -0.05 12.43
CA LEU A 20 -7.68 1.05 11.84
C LEU A 20 -8.49 0.49 10.69
N GLU A 21 -9.76 0.88 10.58
CA GLU A 21 -10.64 0.49 9.49
C GLU A 21 -11.13 1.72 8.73
N PHE A 22 -11.04 1.64 7.40
CA PHE A 22 -11.50 2.67 6.48
C PHE A 22 -12.40 2.02 5.45
N GLN A 23 -13.63 2.53 5.32
CA GLN A 23 -14.66 1.93 4.47
C GLN A 23 -15.18 2.91 3.41
N THR A 24 -15.33 2.40 2.19
CA THR A 24 -16.08 3.01 1.08
C THR A 24 -17.28 2.12 0.71
N ASP A 25 -18.05 2.47 -0.33
CA ASP A 25 -19.16 1.63 -0.80
C ASP A 25 -18.68 0.33 -1.48
N SER A 26 -17.40 0.28 -1.85
CA SER A 26 -16.80 -0.80 -2.63
C SER A 26 -15.61 -1.48 -1.97
N LEU A 27 -14.99 -0.90 -0.94
CA LEU A 27 -13.76 -1.41 -0.33
C LEU A 27 -13.72 -1.13 1.18
N ILE A 28 -13.35 -2.13 1.96
CA ILE A 28 -12.90 -1.98 3.35
C ILE A 28 -11.38 -2.20 3.37
N LEU A 29 -10.62 -1.21 3.83
CA LEU A 29 -9.19 -1.31 4.08
C LEU A 29 -8.97 -1.34 5.59
N ARG A 30 -8.30 -2.39 6.09
CA ARG A 30 -7.86 -2.46 7.49
C ARG A 30 -6.36 -2.40 7.60
N LEU A 31 -5.87 -1.65 8.59
CA LEU A 31 -4.47 -1.62 9.00
C LEU A 31 -4.33 -2.29 10.36
N ASP A 32 -3.27 -3.08 10.54
CA ASP A 32 -2.84 -3.54 11.86
C ASP A 32 -2.21 -2.39 12.68
N GLU A 33 -1.85 -2.66 13.94
CA GLU A 33 -1.22 -1.66 14.82
C GLU A 33 0.13 -1.13 14.31
N LYS A 34 0.79 -1.84 13.39
CA LYS A 34 2.08 -1.43 12.80
C LYS A 34 1.90 -0.55 11.56
N GLY A 35 0.71 -0.54 10.95
CA GLY A 35 0.45 0.15 9.68
C GLY A 35 0.62 -0.75 8.46
N HIS A 36 0.54 -2.07 8.63
CA HIS A 36 0.43 -3.01 7.52
C HIS A 36 -1.04 -3.28 7.20
N LEU A 37 -1.35 -3.53 5.93
CA LEU A 37 -2.67 -3.99 5.52
C LEU A 37 -2.98 -5.33 6.18
N ALA A 38 -4.08 -5.36 6.93
CA ALA A 38 -4.67 -6.55 7.53
C ALA A 38 -5.84 -7.07 6.69
N ALA A 39 -6.51 -6.20 5.93
CA ALA A 39 -7.56 -6.59 5.00
C ALA A 39 -7.73 -5.59 3.84
N LEU A 40 -8.09 -6.14 2.68
CA LEU A 40 -8.66 -5.43 1.54
C LEU A 40 -9.95 -6.18 1.19
N GLU A 41 -11.08 -5.78 1.76
CA GLU A 41 -12.31 -6.59 1.75
C GLU A 41 -13.40 -5.95 0.87
N ASP A 42 -14.10 -6.79 0.12
CA ASP A 42 -15.34 -6.40 -0.54
C ASP A 42 -16.48 -6.31 0.51
N PRO A 43 -17.02 -5.11 0.81
CA PRO A 43 -18.06 -4.94 1.83
C PRO A 43 -19.37 -5.67 1.48
N ARG A 44 -19.60 -6.04 0.22
CA ARG A 44 -20.83 -6.71 -0.22
C ARG A 44 -20.79 -8.21 0.01
N SER A 45 -19.65 -8.84 -0.28
CA SER A 45 -19.49 -10.29 -0.13
C SER A 45 -18.78 -10.71 1.15
N GLY A 46 -18.10 -9.78 1.84
CA GLY A 46 -17.21 -10.06 2.97
C GLY A 46 -15.92 -10.77 2.55
N ARG A 47 -15.64 -10.86 1.24
CA ARG A 47 -14.43 -11.50 0.72
C ARG A 47 -13.23 -10.60 0.96
N ASN A 48 -12.29 -11.07 1.78
CA ASN A 48 -10.96 -10.46 1.87
C ASN A 48 -10.14 -10.83 0.63
N LEU A 49 -9.61 -9.82 -0.04
CA LEU A 49 -8.84 -9.89 -1.26
C LEU A 49 -7.34 -9.89 -0.98
N LEU A 50 -6.91 -9.49 0.22
CA LEU A 50 -5.50 -9.51 0.61
C LEU A 50 -4.98 -10.96 0.63
N ALA A 51 -3.82 -11.21 0.02
CA ALA A 51 -3.19 -12.53 0.07
C ALA A 51 -2.66 -12.81 1.49
N PRO A 52 -2.85 -14.02 2.04
CA PRO A 52 -2.35 -14.37 3.36
C PRO A 52 -0.81 -14.48 3.38
N ASP A 53 -0.23 -14.43 4.58
CA ASP A 53 1.17 -14.73 4.86
C ASP A 53 2.20 -13.92 4.06
N THR A 54 1.82 -12.73 3.59
CA THR A 54 2.68 -11.81 2.83
C THR A 54 2.72 -10.46 3.52
N LEU A 55 3.92 -9.88 3.67
CA LEU A 55 4.08 -8.54 4.23
C LEU A 55 3.42 -7.51 3.29
N ALA A 56 2.59 -6.64 3.85
CA ALA A 56 1.82 -5.67 3.09
C ALA A 56 1.87 -4.30 3.79
N PRO A 57 3.01 -3.58 3.81
CA PRO A 57 3.07 -2.27 4.44
C PRO A 57 2.25 -1.26 3.65
N LEU A 58 1.52 -0.36 4.33
CA LEU A 58 0.78 0.70 3.63
C LEU A 58 1.74 1.60 2.83
N LEU A 59 2.83 2.01 3.49
CA LEU A 59 3.88 2.83 2.93
C LEU A 59 5.23 2.41 3.53
N SER A 60 6.19 2.08 2.68
CA SER A 60 7.59 1.86 3.06
C SER A 60 8.41 3.11 2.74
N LEU A 61 9.51 3.34 3.47
CA LEU A 61 10.48 4.40 3.17
C LEU A 61 11.82 3.78 2.82
N ARG A 62 12.42 4.17 1.70
CA ARG A 62 13.79 3.74 1.34
C ARG A 62 14.79 4.80 1.75
N TYR A 63 15.79 4.40 2.52
CA TYR A 63 16.92 5.26 2.90
C TYR A 63 18.24 4.62 2.53
N ALA A 64 19.04 5.32 1.73
CA ALA A 64 20.32 4.83 1.23
C ALA A 64 20.26 3.39 0.68
N GLY A 65 19.20 3.06 -0.06
CA GLY A 65 18.95 1.73 -0.64
C GLY A 65 18.30 0.69 0.29
N GLU A 66 18.07 1.00 1.57
CA GLU A 66 17.42 0.08 2.51
C GLU A 66 15.94 0.44 2.73
N ASP A 67 15.06 -0.57 2.59
CA ASP A 67 13.63 -0.41 2.84
C ASP A 67 13.30 -0.51 4.33
N LEU A 68 12.66 0.53 4.85
CA LEU A 68 12.11 0.62 6.21
C LEU A 68 10.60 0.43 6.18
N TYR A 69 10.12 -0.45 7.05
CA TYR A 69 8.70 -0.72 7.25
C TYR A 69 8.17 0.00 8.49
N PRO A 70 6.88 0.36 8.51
CA PRO A 70 6.30 1.02 9.67
C PRO A 70 6.19 0.03 10.84
N GLU A 71 6.47 0.52 12.04
CA GLU A 71 6.41 -0.23 13.29
C GLU A 71 5.19 0.17 14.14
N ALA A 72 4.57 1.30 13.82
CA ALA A 72 3.34 1.78 14.46
C ALA A 72 2.55 2.68 13.53
N VAL A 73 1.22 2.65 13.67
CA VAL A 73 0.30 3.59 13.04
C VAL A 73 -0.56 4.31 14.07
N GLN A 74 -0.81 5.59 13.83
CA GLN A 74 -1.73 6.40 14.63
C GLN A 74 -2.70 7.16 13.72
N TRP A 75 -3.99 7.09 14.04
CA TRP A 75 -5.01 7.93 13.41
C TRP A 75 -5.21 9.22 14.21
N VAL A 76 -5.19 10.35 13.53
CA VAL A 76 -5.39 11.68 14.10
C VAL A 76 -6.66 12.28 13.50
N ALA A 77 -7.79 11.94 14.14
CA ALA A 77 -9.14 12.15 13.61
C ALA A 77 -9.50 13.61 13.36
N ASP A 78 -9.01 14.53 14.18
CA ASP A 78 -9.22 15.98 14.05
C ASP A 78 -8.60 16.55 12.78
N ARG A 79 -7.56 15.89 12.23
CA ARG A 79 -6.88 16.32 11.00
C ARG A 79 -7.16 15.42 9.80
N GLY A 80 -7.77 14.25 10.01
CA GLY A 80 -7.94 13.27 8.94
C GLY A 80 -6.60 12.68 8.48
N GLU A 81 -5.66 12.53 9.40
CA GLU A 81 -4.29 12.13 9.13
C GLU A 81 -3.94 10.78 9.75
N LEU A 82 -3.18 9.99 9.00
CA LEU A 82 -2.44 8.83 9.48
C LEU A 82 -0.99 9.23 9.73
N THR A 83 -0.43 8.83 10.86
CA THR A 83 1.01 8.93 11.13
C THR A 83 1.58 7.52 11.22
N LEU A 84 2.53 7.21 10.33
CA LEU A 84 3.32 6.00 10.37
C LEU A 84 4.66 6.28 11.03
N THR A 85 5.07 5.43 11.97
CA THR A 85 6.38 5.51 12.65
C THR A 85 7.29 4.39 12.16
N TYR A 86 8.56 4.71 11.94
CA TYR A 86 9.59 3.82 11.39
C TYR A 86 10.80 3.75 12.33
N PRO A 87 11.72 2.79 12.13
CA PRO A 87 12.96 2.71 12.89
C PRO A 87 13.71 4.04 12.95
N GLY A 88 14.25 4.35 14.13
CA GLY A 88 14.95 5.62 14.39
C GLY A 88 14.02 6.81 14.66
N ALA A 89 12.77 6.54 15.07
CA ALA A 89 11.76 7.56 15.38
C ALA A 89 11.40 8.47 14.19
N ARG A 90 11.63 7.99 12.96
CA ARG A 90 11.20 8.66 11.74
C ARG A 90 9.70 8.49 11.58
N THR A 91 9.03 9.49 11.04
CA THR A 91 7.60 9.46 10.75
C THR A 91 7.29 9.87 9.32
N ALA A 92 6.21 9.30 8.78
CA ALA A 92 5.52 9.80 7.60
C ALA A 92 4.08 10.17 8.00
N THR A 93 3.65 11.37 7.63
CA THR A 93 2.28 11.85 7.81
C THR A 93 1.55 11.74 6.49
N LEU A 94 0.38 11.11 6.50
CA LEU A 94 -0.45 10.87 5.33
C LEU A 94 -1.83 11.47 5.55
N SER A 95 -2.38 12.18 4.57
CA SER A 95 -3.80 12.54 4.58
C SER A 95 -4.63 11.39 3.99
N LEU A 96 -5.75 11.04 4.63
CA LEU A 96 -6.69 10.04 4.12
C LEU A 96 -8.06 10.68 3.90
N GLN A 97 -8.58 10.53 2.69
CA GLN A 97 -9.91 11.00 2.31
C GLN A 97 -10.74 9.85 1.76
N LEU A 98 -12.00 9.76 2.20
CA LEU A 98 -12.94 8.76 1.76
C LEU A 98 -13.90 9.35 0.72
N TYR A 99 -14.01 8.67 -0.41
CA TYR A 99 -15.06 8.88 -1.39
C TYR A 99 -15.91 7.60 -1.48
N PRO A 100 -17.15 7.68 -2.00
CA PRO A 100 -17.98 6.49 -2.18
C PRO A 100 -17.29 5.37 -2.97
N SER A 101 -16.52 5.71 -4.00
CA SER A 101 -15.89 4.74 -4.90
C SER A 101 -14.47 4.33 -4.54
N HIS A 102 -13.75 5.13 -3.76
CA HIS A 102 -12.31 4.95 -3.52
C HIS A 102 -11.83 5.70 -2.27
N LEU A 103 -10.67 5.30 -1.78
CA LEU A 103 -9.90 6.05 -0.80
C LEU A 103 -8.78 6.80 -1.52
N ARG A 104 -8.49 8.02 -1.05
CA ARG A 104 -7.35 8.81 -1.48
C ARG A 104 -6.37 8.92 -0.32
N LEU A 105 -5.13 8.54 -0.60
CA LEU A 105 -3.99 8.64 0.30
C LEU A 105 -2.96 9.59 -0.32
N GLU A 106 -2.34 10.42 0.50
CA GLU A 106 -1.30 11.35 0.06
C GLU A 106 -0.27 11.54 1.17
N VAL A 107 1.02 11.37 0.85
CA VAL A 107 2.11 11.68 1.78
C VAL A 107 2.22 13.20 1.91
N GLN A 108 1.94 13.71 3.10
CA GLN A 108 2.01 15.14 3.42
C GLN A 108 3.41 15.55 3.87
N ALA A 109 4.07 14.69 4.66
CA ALA A 109 5.41 14.97 5.18
C ALA A 109 6.15 13.68 5.54
N VAL A 110 7.48 13.74 5.49
CA VAL A 110 8.40 12.78 6.11
C VAL A 110 9.32 13.57 7.03
N SER A 111 9.46 13.13 8.29
CA SER A 111 10.17 13.87 9.35
C SER A 111 11.65 14.13 9.08
N ASP A 112 12.34 13.21 8.40
CA ASP A 112 13.76 13.29 8.08
C ASP A 112 13.92 12.95 6.59
N THR A 113 14.18 13.94 5.76
CA THR A 113 14.38 13.72 4.32
C THR A 113 15.84 13.53 3.96
N ALA A 114 16.77 13.61 4.92
CA ALA A 114 18.19 13.40 4.65
C ALA A 114 18.45 11.93 4.33
N GLY A 115 18.84 11.66 3.09
CA GLY A 115 19.07 10.29 2.59
C GLY A 115 17.81 9.49 2.33
N LEU A 116 16.63 10.14 2.30
CA LEU A 116 15.40 9.51 1.81
C LEU A 116 15.47 9.39 0.29
N ASP A 117 15.41 8.17 -0.22
CA ASP A 117 15.41 7.89 -1.66
C ASP A 117 13.97 7.83 -2.19
N LEU A 118 13.11 7.03 -1.57
CA LEU A 118 11.75 6.75 -2.04
C LEU A 118 10.73 6.63 -0.90
N ALA A 119 9.49 7.02 -1.19
CA ALA A 119 8.32 6.59 -0.43
C ALA A 119 7.51 5.62 -1.31
N ILE A 120 7.38 4.37 -0.86
CA ILE A 120 6.91 3.25 -1.69
C ILE A 120 5.54 2.79 -1.20
N TRP A 121 4.53 2.92 -2.05
CA TRP A 121 3.21 2.35 -1.81
C TRP A 121 3.22 0.84 -2.09
N GLY A 122 2.90 0.03 -1.08
CA GLY A 122 2.87 -1.42 -1.22
C GLY A 122 4.25 -2.11 -1.15
N PRO A 123 4.34 -3.38 -1.60
CA PRO A 123 3.36 -4.07 -2.42
C PRO A 123 2.05 -4.36 -1.67
N PHE A 124 0.93 -4.36 -2.41
CA PHE A 124 -0.39 -4.77 -1.90
C PHE A 124 -0.75 -6.13 -2.50
N PRO A 125 -0.33 -7.24 -1.87
CA PRO A 125 -0.51 -8.57 -2.43
C PRO A 125 -1.99 -8.95 -2.39
N THR A 126 -2.55 -9.35 -3.54
CA THR A 126 -3.96 -9.74 -3.64
C THR A 126 -4.10 -11.19 -4.07
N SER A 127 -5.23 -11.79 -3.72
CA SER A 127 -5.67 -13.11 -4.19
C SER A 127 -6.37 -13.06 -5.55
N LEU A 128 -6.49 -11.87 -6.17
CA LEU A 128 -7.03 -11.71 -7.52
C LEU A 128 -5.94 -12.10 -8.53
N ALA A 129 -6.23 -13.06 -9.41
CA ALA A 129 -5.21 -13.65 -10.29
C ALA A 129 -5.63 -13.77 -11.77
N ASP A 130 -6.86 -13.39 -12.15
CA ASP A 130 -7.36 -13.68 -13.50
C ASP A 130 -6.81 -12.71 -14.56
N THR A 131 -6.96 -11.40 -14.35
CA THR A 131 -6.54 -10.38 -15.33
C THR A 131 -5.74 -9.29 -14.64
N ILE A 132 -4.52 -9.06 -15.14
CA ILE A 132 -3.61 -8.01 -14.69
C ILE A 132 -3.50 -6.96 -15.81
N GLY A 133 -3.93 -5.74 -15.51
CA GLY A 133 -3.79 -4.57 -16.38
C GLY A 133 -2.68 -3.67 -15.86
N GLU A 134 -1.43 -4.03 -16.14
CA GLU A 134 -0.23 -3.38 -15.61
C GLU A 134 -0.21 -1.86 -15.87
N THR A 135 -0.50 -1.44 -17.11
CA THR A 135 -0.49 -0.02 -17.51
C THR A 135 -1.48 0.84 -16.73
N VAL A 136 -2.59 0.26 -16.28
CA VAL A 136 -3.64 0.97 -15.54
C VAL A 136 -3.53 0.73 -14.03
N GLY A 137 -2.67 -0.20 -13.60
CA GLY A 137 -2.52 -0.57 -12.19
C GLY A 137 -3.74 -1.30 -11.64
N VAL A 138 -4.37 -2.19 -12.42
CA VAL A 138 -5.60 -2.90 -12.04
C VAL A 138 -5.40 -4.41 -12.05
N VAL A 139 -5.92 -5.09 -11.04
CA VAL A 139 -6.09 -6.55 -11.01
C VAL A 139 -7.56 -6.90 -10.79
N ARG A 140 -8.07 -7.89 -11.51
CA ARG A 140 -9.48 -8.27 -11.40
C ARG A 140 -9.71 -9.75 -11.64
N ASP A 141 -10.84 -10.22 -11.12
CA ASP A 141 -11.49 -11.48 -11.52
C ASP A 141 -12.87 -11.19 -12.15
N THR A 142 -13.72 -12.21 -12.24
CA THR A 142 -15.08 -12.08 -12.79
C THR A 142 -16.04 -11.32 -11.88
N SER A 143 -15.72 -11.18 -10.59
CA SER A 143 -16.58 -10.62 -9.54
C SER A 143 -16.11 -9.27 -9.02
N TYR A 144 -14.81 -9.00 -9.05
CA TYR A 144 -14.22 -7.84 -8.40
C TYR A 144 -13.00 -7.31 -9.16
N ALA A 145 -12.80 -5.99 -9.13
CA ALA A 145 -11.63 -5.32 -9.65
C ALA A 145 -11.06 -4.37 -8.59
N LEU A 146 -9.75 -4.46 -8.36
CA LEU A 146 -9.00 -3.56 -7.48
C LEU A 146 -7.93 -2.85 -8.30
N GLY A 147 -7.76 -1.55 -8.07
CA GLY A 147 -6.73 -0.79 -8.75
C GLY A 147 -6.11 0.27 -7.86
N LEU A 148 -4.90 0.67 -8.24
CA LEU A 148 -4.15 1.76 -7.62
C LEU A 148 -3.77 2.76 -8.71
N GLN A 149 -4.13 4.03 -8.50
CA GLN A 149 -3.87 5.10 -9.46
C GLN A 149 -3.01 6.20 -8.82
N SER A 150 -1.91 6.54 -9.47
CA SER A 150 -1.10 7.71 -9.12
C SER A 150 -1.88 9.01 -9.40
N LEU A 151 -1.92 9.91 -8.42
CA LEU A 151 -2.68 11.17 -8.52
C LEU A 151 -1.81 12.39 -8.84
N GLN A 152 -0.49 12.23 -8.92
CA GLN A 152 0.48 13.32 -9.12
C GLN A 152 1.68 12.83 -9.95
N PRO A 153 2.32 13.67 -10.80
CA PRO A 153 3.52 13.30 -11.54
C PRO A 153 4.73 12.91 -10.69
N LYS A 154 4.72 13.26 -9.39
CA LYS A 154 5.75 12.84 -8.42
C LYS A 154 5.60 11.38 -7.98
N THR A 155 4.53 10.71 -8.38
CA THR A 155 4.28 9.31 -8.08
C THR A 155 4.40 8.53 -9.38
N LEU A 156 5.47 7.76 -9.47
CA LEU A 156 5.68 6.83 -10.57
C LEU A 156 4.81 5.58 -10.37
N GLY A 157 4.27 5.06 -11.47
CA GLY A 157 3.58 3.78 -11.47
C GLY A 157 4.57 2.62 -11.50
N GLY A 158 4.18 1.47 -10.96
CA GLY A 158 5.05 0.30 -10.83
C GLY A 158 5.73 0.22 -9.47
N TYR A 159 6.37 -0.91 -9.22
CA TYR A 159 7.17 -1.13 -8.01
C TYR A 159 8.64 -0.92 -8.36
N PRO A 160 9.44 -0.20 -7.55
CA PRO A 160 10.81 0.20 -7.90
C PRO A 160 11.78 -0.98 -7.78
N TRP A 161 11.74 -1.88 -8.78
CA TRP A 161 12.59 -3.06 -8.85
C TRP A 161 14.04 -2.70 -9.19
N GLN A 162 14.22 -1.59 -9.91
CA GLN A 162 15.50 -1.03 -10.26
C GLN A 162 15.57 0.44 -9.85
N GLU A 163 16.76 0.91 -9.50
CA GLU A 163 17.02 2.31 -9.14
C GLU A 163 16.83 3.29 -10.32
N ASN A 164 16.53 2.77 -11.52
CA ASN A 164 16.24 3.52 -12.74
C ASN A 164 14.83 3.28 -13.28
N ASP A 165 13.84 2.96 -12.44
CA ASP A 165 12.45 2.79 -12.87
C ASP A 165 11.86 4.14 -13.34
N CYS A 166 12.26 4.57 -14.53
CA CYS A 166 11.66 5.65 -15.28
C CYS A 166 10.78 5.07 -16.38
N MET A 167 9.72 5.79 -16.75
CA MET A 167 9.01 5.46 -17.99
C MET A 167 10.05 5.57 -19.13
N PRO A 168 10.30 4.51 -19.91
CA PRO A 168 11.25 4.58 -21.01
C PRO A 168 10.76 5.64 -22.00
N GLN A 169 11.45 6.77 -22.04
CA GLN A 169 11.18 7.84 -23.00
C GLN A 169 12.23 7.76 -24.11
N VAL A 170 11.76 7.53 -25.33
CA VAL A 170 12.62 7.68 -26.51
C VAL A 170 12.75 9.17 -26.78
N ASP A 171 13.90 9.75 -26.43
CA ASP A 171 14.24 11.08 -26.90
C ASP A 171 14.70 11.00 -28.37
N ILE A 172 13.76 11.28 -29.27
CA ILE A 172 14.00 11.27 -30.72
C ILE A 172 15.01 12.34 -31.19
N PHE A 173 15.40 13.27 -30.33
CA PHE A 173 16.38 14.31 -30.64
C PHE A 173 17.79 13.96 -30.12
N GLU A 174 17.89 13.08 -29.12
CA GLU A 174 19.18 12.58 -28.61
C GLU A 174 19.58 11.20 -29.16
N ALA A 175 18.63 10.41 -29.67
CA ALA A 175 18.91 9.08 -30.20
C ALA A 175 19.55 9.12 -31.60
N ASP A 176 20.80 8.64 -31.72
CA ASP A 176 21.49 8.43 -33.01
C ASP A 176 20.76 7.41 -33.92
N ASN A 177 19.98 6.52 -33.31
CA ASN A 177 19.14 5.56 -34.01
C ASN A 177 17.73 5.54 -33.41
N PRO A 178 16.71 6.04 -34.12
CA PRO A 178 15.32 6.08 -33.63
C PRO A 178 14.68 4.69 -33.49
N ASN A 179 15.34 3.62 -33.94
CA ASN A 179 14.92 2.23 -33.73
C ASN A 179 15.70 1.52 -32.61
N ASP A 180 16.63 2.22 -31.94
CA ASP A 180 17.37 1.67 -30.81
C ASP A 180 16.53 1.76 -29.53
N LEU A 181 16.04 0.60 -29.09
CA LEU A 181 15.29 0.45 -27.85
C LEU A 181 16.18 0.02 -26.67
N SER A 182 17.50 -0.07 -26.85
CA SER A 182 18.42 -0.43 -25.78
C SER A 182 18.57 0.74 -24.79
N GLU A 183 18.84 0.42 -23.52
CA GLU A 183 19.08 1.42 -22.46
C GLU A 183 20.56 1.87 -22.39
N GLU A 184 21.39 1.36 -23.30
CA GLU A 184 22.84 1.58 -23.29
C GLU A 184 23.17 3.03 -23.68
N GLY A 185 23.70 3.80 -22.74
CA GLY A 185 24.07 5.21 -22.97
C GLY A 185 22.95 6.24 -22.78
N LYS A 186 21.72 5.82 -22.42
CA LYS A 186 20.65 6.75 -22.06
C LYS A 186 20.91 7.38 -20.69
N ARG A 187 20.62 8.67 -20.55
CA ARG A 187 20.72 9.36 -19.25
C ARG A 187 19.73 8.75 -18.26
N TYR A 188 20.23 8.31 -17.12
CA TYR A 188 19.40 8.02 -15.95
C TYR A 188 18.70 9.32 -15.52
N VAL A 189 17.38 9.34 -15.53
CA VAL A 189 16.59 10.46 -15.02
C VAL A 189 15.62 9.92 -13.98
N LEU A 190 15.99 10.07 -12.71
CA LEU A 190 15.01 10.22 -11.64
C LEU A 190 14.65 11.72 -11.69
N TYR A 191 13.41 12.04 -12.06
CA TYR A 191 12.92 13.42 -11.98
C TYR A 191 12.86 13.89 -10.52
#